data_AF-A0A0N4X2M9-F1
#
_entry.id   AF-A0A0N4X2M9-F1
#
_cell.length_a   1.000
_cell.length_b   1.000
_cell.length_c   1.000
_cell.angle_alpha   90.00
_cell.angle_beta   90.00
_cell.angle_gamma   90.00
#
_symmetry.space_group_name_H-M   'P 1'
#
loop_
_entity.id
_entity.type
_entity.pdbx_description
1 polymer ?
#
loop_
_entity_poly.entity_id
_entity_poly.type
_entity_poly.pdbx_seq_one_letter_code
_entity_poly.pdbx_strand_id
1 'polypeptide(L)' 'MEKKMKNIGSENTEEQRRKYRQLLFTGNPDLGKYISGVIMFHETFYQKCDDGTRFVDALKKQGIIPGIKVGLCSD' A
#
# COMPACT_ATOMS: atom_id res chain seq x y z
N MET A 1 -11.24 1.47 4.37
CA MET A 1 -10.81 0.15 3.83
C MET A 1 -11.81 -0.96 4.12
N GLU A 2 -12.67 -0.79 5.12
CA GLU A 2 -13.71 -1.73 5.55
C GLU A 2 -14.53 -2.35 4.42
N LYS A 3 -15.11 -1.54 3.52
CA LYS A 3 -15.89 -2.06 2.38
C LYS A 3 -15.11 -3.05 1.51
N LYS A 4 -13.81 -2.80 1.29
CA LYS A 4 -12.96 -3.69 0.48
C LYS A 4 -12.67 -5.00 1.22
N MET A 5 -12.37 -4.94 2.52
CA MET A 5 -12.09 -6.12 3.34
C MET A 5 -13.35 -7.00 3.49
N LYS A 6 -14.51 -6.39 3.75
CA LYS A 6 -15.78 -7.09 3.84
C LYS A 6 -16.14 -7.82 2.55
N ASN A 7 -15.88 -7.21 1.39
CA ASN A 7 -16.14 -7.84 0.09
C ASN A 7 -15.29 -9.11 -0.15
N ILE A 8 -14.14 -9.23 0.50
CA ILE A 8 -13.26 -10.41 0.39
C ILE A 8 -13.39 -11.34 1.62
N GLY A 9 -14.41 -11.14 2.47
CA GLY A 9 -14.62 -11.94 3.68
C GLY A 9 -13.54 -11.77 4.75
N SER A 10 -12.78 -10.66 4.69
CA SER A 10 -11.67 -10.37 5.60
C SER A 10 -12.09 -9.32 6.64
N GLU A 11 -11.53 -9.40 7.83
CA GLU A 11 -11.71 -8.41 8.88
C GLU A 11 -11.01 -7.07 8.52
N ASN A 12 -11.46 -5.96 9.09
CA ASN A 12 -10.83 -4.65 8.82
C ASN A 12 -9.75 -4.32 9.86
N THR A 13 -8.80 -5.24 10.08
CA THR A 13 -7.67 -5.01 11.01
C THR A 13 -6.53 -4.27 10.32
N GLU A 14 -5.70 -3.55 11.09
CA GLU A 14 -4.52 -2.84 10.55
C GLU A 14 -3.58 -3.80 9.81
N GLU A 15 -3.34 -4.97 10.38
CA GLU A 15 -2.48 -5.99 9.79
C GLU A 15 -3.01 -6.51 8.45
N GLN A 16 -4.33 -6.72 8.31
CA GLN A 16 -4.91 -7.13 7.03
C GLN A 16 -4.88 -6.01 5.99
N ARG A 17 -5.07 -4.75 6.40
CA ARG A 17 -4.87 -3.59 5.51
C ARG A 17 -3.42 -3.51 5.03
N ARG A 18 -2.45 -3.70 5.92
CA ARG A 18 -1.01 -3.71 5.62
C ARG A 18 -0.66 -4.84 4.63
N LYS A 19 -1.08 -6.09 4.90
CA LYS A 19 -0.86 -7.24 4.00
C LYS A 19 -1.46 -7.02 2.62
N TYR A 20 -2.67 -6.47 2.55
CA TYR A 20 -3.30 -6.13 1.28
C TYR A 20 -2.48 -5.09 0.49
N ARG A 21 -1.91 -4.07 1.16
CA ARG A 21 -1.03 -3.09 0.51
C ARG A 21 0.29 -3.71 0.07
N GLN A 22 0.90 -4.55 0.91
CA GLN A 22 2.10 -5.29 0.55
C GLN A 22 1.88 -6.12 -0.71
N LEU A 23 0.80 -6.89 -0.77
CA LEU A 23 0.43 -7.67 -1.96
C LEU A 23 0.34 -6.81 -3.22
N LEU A 24 -0.28 -5.63 -3.14
CA LEU A 24 -0.38 -4.72 -4.28
C LEU A 24 0.98 -4.16 -4.73
N PHE A 25 1.92 -3.94 -3.82
CA PHE A 25 3.21 -3.32 -4.12
C PHE A 25 4.28 -4.33 -4.50
N THR A 26 4.16 -5.59 -4.08
CA THR A 26 5.20 -6.61 -4.25
C THR A 26 4.73 -7.85 -5.02
N GLY A 27 3.43 -7.99 -5.31
CA GLY A 27 2.86 -9.18 -5.94
C GLY A 27 3.25 -9.34 -7.41
N ASN A 28 3.65 -8.27 -8.10
CA ASN A 28 4.15 -8.32 -9.47
C ASN A 28 5.50 -7.58 -9.58
N PRO A 29 6.60 -8.26 -9.94
CA PRO A 29 7.91 -7.62 -10.09
C PRO A 29 7.97 -6.58 -11.22
N ASP A 30 7.06 -6.67 -12.18
CA ASP A 30 6.98 -5.78 -13.35
C ASP A 30 6.00 -4.62 -13.17
N LEU A 31 5.48 -4.40 -11.95
CA LEU A 31 4.47 -3.37 -11.69
C LEU A 31 4.90 -1.97 -12.17
N GLY A 32 6.17 -1.62 -12.00
CA GLY A 32 6.73 -0.33 -12.42
C GLY A 32 6.73 -0.07 -13.93
N LYS A 33 6.54 -1.10 -14.76
CA LYS A 33 6.37 -0.94 -16.22
C LYS A 33 5.01 -0.35 -16.59
N TYR A 34 4.03 -0.50 -15.71
CA TYR A 34 2.63 -0.16 -15.97
C TYR A 34 2.12 0.97 -15.07
N ILE A 35 2.70 1.14 -13.88
CA ILE A 35 2.30 2.12 -12.88
C ILE A 35 3.46 3.06 -12.60
N SER A 36 3.29 4.34 -12.92
CA SER A 36 4.31 5.38 -12.68
C SER A 36 4.28 5.94 -11.26
N GLY A 37 3.14 5.87 -10.57
CA GLY A 37 3.00 6.43 -9.23
C GLY A 37 1.88 5.80 -8.42
N VAL A 38 2.04 5.84 -7.10
CA VAL A 38 1.09 5.28 -6.13
C VAL A 38 0.81 6.30 -5.04
N ILE A 39 -0.45 6.64 -4.83
CA ILE A 39 -0.89 7.54 -3.76
C ILE A 39 -1.30 6.72 -2.54
N MET A 40 -0.67 7.01 -1.41
CA MET A 40 -0.90 6.30 -0.14
C MET A 40 -1.58 7.20 0.89
N PHE A 41 -2.30 6.57 1.83
CA PHE A 41 -2.73 7.25 3.06
C PHE A 41 -1.57 7.36 4.05
N HIS A 42 -1.71 8.26 5.03
CA HIS A 42 -0.69 8.49 6.06
C HIS A 42 -0.29 7.18 6.76
N GLU A 43 -1.25 6.36 7.22
CA GLU A 43 -0.99 5.04 7.82
C GLU A 43 -0.08 4.17 6.93
N THR A 44 -0.43 4.01 5.65
CA THR A 44 0.33 3.17 4.72
C THR A 44 1.71 3.75 4.38
N PHE A 45 1.86 5.08 4.36
CA PHE A 45 3.12 5.73 3.97
C PHE A 45 4.30 5.39 4.91
N TYR A 46 3.99 5.13 6.18
CA TYR A 46 4.98 4.78 7.21
C TYR A 46 5.05 3.28 7.54
N GLN A 47 4.17 2.46 6.95
CA GLN A 47 4.17 1.01 7.12
C GLN A 47 5.32 0.32 6.36
N LYS A 48 5.54 -0.94 6.75
CA LYS A 48 6.61 -1.81 6.25
C LYS A 48 6.05 -3.14 5.74
N CYS A 49 6.77 -3.71 4.79
CA CYS A 49 6.64 -5.10 4.38
C CYS A 49 7.07 -6.05 5.51
N ASP A 50 6.75 -7.34 5.36
CA ASP A 50 7.15 -8.38 6.32
C ASP A 50 8.67 -8.52 6.48
N ASP A 51 9.44 -8.16 5.45
CA ASP A 51 10.91 -8.14 5.45
C ASP A 51 11.51 -6.89 6.13
N GLY A 52 10.67 -6.00 6.64
CA GLY A 52 11.07 -4.73 7.26
C GLY A 52 11.33 -3.58 6.28
N THR A 53 11.29 -3.83 4.96
CA THR A 53 11.42 -2.78 3.93
C THR A 53 10.21 -1.86 4.00
N ARG A 54 10.41 -0.53 3.96
CA ARG A 54 9.28 0.41 3.89
C ARG A 54 8.58 0.31 2.54
N PHE A 55 7.26 0.48 2.50
CA PHE A 55 6.53 0.49 1.22
C PHE A 55 7.04 1.54 0.22
N VAL A 56 7.42 2.71 0.73
CA VAL A 56 8.04 3.78 -0.05
C VAL A 56 9.30 3.28 -0.78
N ASP A 57 10.15 2.51 -0.11
CA ASP A 57 11.41 2.03 -0.66
C ASP A 57 11.16 0.87 -1.65
N ALA A 58 10.19 0.00 -1.37
CA ALA A 58 9.78 -1.07 -2.28
C ALA A 58 9.24 -0.51 -3.61
N LEU A 59 8.44 0.55 -3.57
CA LEU A 59 7.91 1.22 -4.77
C LEU A 59 9.01 1.94 -5.56
N LYS A 60 9.90 2.67 -4.88
CA LYS A 60 11.04 3.36 -5.52
C LYS A 60 11.99 2.40 -6.23
N LYS A 61 12.27 1.23 -5.63
CA LYS A 61 13.09 0.18 -6.27
C LYS A 61 12.51 -0.29 -7.61
N GLN A 62 11.20 -0.19 -7.79
CA GLN A 62 10.51 -0.54 -9.03
C GLN A 62 10.32 0.67 -9.97
N GLY A 63 10.89 1.84 -9.65
CA GLY A 63 10.72 3.06 -10.45
C GLY A 63 9.38 3.77 -10.26
N ILE A 64 8.60 3.38 -9.25
CA ILE A 64 7.28 3.96 -8.96
C ILE A 64 7.43 5.16 -8.03
N ILE A 65 6.78 6.27 -8.35
CA ILE A 65 6.79 7.50 -7.55
C ILE A 65 5.78 7.38 -6.39
N PRO A 66 6.23 7.38 -5.12
CA PRO A 66 5.33 7.34 -3.97
C PRO A 66 4.76 8.74 -3.70
N GLY A 67 3.43 8.83 -3.62
CA GLY A 67 2.68 10.01 -3.22
C GLY A 67 1.95 9.80 -1.90
N ILE A 68 1.64 10.90 -1.21
CA ILE A 68 0.85 10.89 0.03
C ILE A 68 -0.41 11.74 -0.16
N LYS A 69 -1.56 11.21 0.28
CA LYS A 69 -2.79 11.98 0.36
C LYS A 69 -2.72 12.95 1.54
N VAL A 70 -2.74 14.26 1.26
CA VAL A 70 -2.61 15.34 2.27
C VAL A 70 -3.94 15.90 2.77
N GLY A 71 -5.08 15.52 2.17
CA GLY A 71 -6.40 15.99 2.59
C GLY A 71 -6.85 15.39 3.92
N LEU A 72 -7.72 16.10 4.64
CA LEU A 72 -8.30 15.64 5.91
C LEU A 72 -8.96 14.28 5.74
N CYS A 73 -8.53 13.34 6.59
CA CYS A 73 -9.21 12.07 6.76
C CYS A 73 -10.34 12.33 7.76
N SER A 74 -11.58 12.45 7.27
CA SER A 74 -12.72 12.18 8.13
C SER A 74 -12.76 10.67 8.28
N ASP A 75 -12.53 10.20 9.51
CA ASP A 75 -12.64 8.79 9.88
C ASP A 75 -14.03 8.22 9.57
#